data_AF-J3NTW7-F1
#
_entry.id   AF-J3NTW7-F1
#
_cell.length_a   1.000
_cell.length_b   1.000
_cell.length_c   1.000
_cell.angle_alpha   90.00
_cell.angle_beta   90.00
_cell.angle_gamma   90.00
#
_symmetry.space_group_name_H-M   'P 1'
#
loop_
_entity.id
_entity.type
_entity.pdbx_description
1 polymer ?
#
loop_
_entity_poly.entity_id
_entity_poly.type
_entity_poly.pdbx_seq_one_letter_code
_entity_poly.pdbx_strand_id
1 'polypeptide(L)'
;MAAVKETNAPAMSAPPNAAQLPAVREQHERWMRPKRIPFHTDEPMSGPARYSWADLRKPLLRKCPLELKDIRWLEHLGGGYDGYCWKVAFGDQGPFVVKLFWDDKPPENMYYWAAQREFQNAAVLQMMEASLGDLGDGGDGQISRIRLYDEPRDGVEAIENLYAFSQEARKKPRIPVDIDITCTVNSMPRTRKCFGWLKLSGEYFNEAAQRKVKPPILQVGKYRRGPTDAAREYFAIVYEYIEAEQGGDDADFVDLIEIQASMEFLWTVGFEFYDTTILDNWKRSVLMDLSDIIFPLGYGRHRHRYYPANAKSLGKQGEVIGNPRRLG
;
A
#
# COMPACT_ATOMS: atom_id res chain seq x y z
N MET A 1 49.45 -6.22 22.45
CA MET A 1 49.07 -5.02 23.24
C MET A 1 48.21 -4.14 22.34
N ALA A 2 47.03 -3.80 22.83
CA ALA A 2 45.95 -3.13 22.11
C ALA A 2 46.14 -1.62 22.04
N ALA A 3 45.51 -1.00 21.03
CA ALA A 3 44.96 0.34 21.15
C ALA A 3 43.63 0.37 20.39
N VAL A 4 42.55 0.24 21.16
CA VAL A 4 41.16 0.43 20.72
C VAL A 4 40.96 1.93 20.49
N LYS A 5 40.52 2.32 19.28
CA LYS A 5 40.01 3.67 19.02
C LYS A 5 38.58 3.74 19.56
N GLU A 6 38.37 4.54 20.59
CA GLU A 6 37.04 4.96 21.06
C GLU A 6 36.30 5.67 19.92
N THR A 7 35.16 5.11 19.54
CA THR A 7 34.20 5.75 18.66
C THR A 7 33.29 6.64 19.51
N ASN A 8 33.33 7.96 19.25
CA ASN A 8 32.43 8.93 19.84
C ASN A 8 30.97 8.58 19.51
N ALA A 9 30.22 8.17 20.53
CA ALA A 9 28.77 8.12 20.46
C ALA A 9 28.20 9.56 20.34
N PRO A 10 27.14 9.79 19.54
CA PRO A 10 26.52 11.11 19.50
C PRO A 10 25.85 11.39 20.85
N ALA A 11 26.17 12.54 21.43
CA ALA A 11 25.54 13.01 22.66
C ALA A 11 24.02 13.09 22.48
N MET A 12 23.26 12.49 23.40
CA MET A 12 21.82 12.70 23.47
C MET A 12 21.55 14.18 23.71
N SER A 13 20.80 14.81 22.80
CA SER A 13 20.40 16.22 22.92
C SER A 13 19.66 16.45 24.24
N ALA A 14 20.00 17.54 24.94
CA ALA A 14 19.34 17.95 26.17
C ALA A 14 17.80 18.10 25.96
N PRO A 15 16.97 17.78 26.97
CA PRO A 15 15.53 17.92 26.87
C PRO A 15 15.14 19.38 26.59
N PRO A 16 14.10 19.63 25.77
CA PRO A 16 13.68 20.97 25.42
C PRO A 16 13.26 21.76 26.67
N ASN A 17 13.66 23.02 26.75
CA ASN A 17 13.29 23.89 27.87
C ASN A 17 11.79 24.24 27.83
N ALA A 18 11.26 24.76 28.95
CA ALA A 18 9.83 25.06 29.09
C ALA A 18 9.28 26.04 28.02
N ALA A 19 10.11 26.91 27.47
CA ALA A 19 9.74 27.86 26.42
C ALA A 19 9.68 27.22 25.01
N GLN A 20 10.36 26.09 24.80
CA GLN A 20 10.35 25.33 23.54
C GLN A 20 9.19 24.33 23.45
N LEU A 21 8.56 23.99 24.58
CA LEU A 21 7.46 23.02 24.64
C LEU A 21 6.28 23.35 23.71
N PRO A 22 5.82 24.62 23.55
CA PRO A 22 4.73 24.95 22.64
C PRO A 22 5.10 24.71 21.17
N ALA A 23 6.31 25.12 20.74
CA ALA A 23 6.78 24.95 19.37
C ALA A 23 7.02 23.47 19.01
N VAL A 24 7.57 22.69 19.95
CA VAL A 24 7.73 21.23 19.80
C VAL A 24 6.37 20.53 19.69
N ARG A 25 5.40 20.94 20.50
CA ARG A 25 4.02 20.41 20.42
C ARG A 25 3.34 20.77 19.11
N GLU A 26 3.47 21.99 18.63
CA GLU A 26 2.90 22.42 17.36
C GLU A 26 3.52 21.65 16.18
N GLN A 27 4.84 21.49 16.18
CA GLN A 27 5.54 20.70 15.18
C GLN A 27 5.11 19.23 15.20
N HIS A 28 4.99 18.64 16.38
CA HIS A 28 4.49 17.28 16.57
C HIS A 28 3.05 17.12 16.06
N GLU A 29 2.15 18.02 16.42
CA GLU A 29 0.76 17.99 15.95
C GLU A 29 0.65 18.19 14.44
N ARG A 30 1.48 19.06 13.84
CA ARG A 30 1.57 19.21 12.39
C ARG A 30 1.99 17.90 11.70
N TRP A 31 2.87 17.13 12.33
CA TRP A 31 3.33 15.83 11.85
C TRP A 31 2.31 14.70 12.03
N MET A 32 1.54 14.73 13.11
CA MET A 32 0.57 13.67 13.45
C MET A 32 -0.79 13.88 12.80
N ARG A 33 -1.20 15.13 12.54
CA ARG A 33 -2.52 15.46 11.97
C ARG A 33 -2.84 14.68 10.69
N PRO A 34 -1.94 14.53 9.71
CA PRO A 34 -2.23 13.76 8.50
C PRO A 34 -2.44 12.27 8.76
N LYS A 35 -1.82 11.70 9.80
CA LYS A 35 -1.99 10.28 10.17
C LYS A 35 -3.31 9.99 10.90
N ARG A 36 -4.03 11.03 11.32
CA ARG A 36 -5.32 10.93 12.02
C ARG A 36 -6.53 11.08 11.09
N ILE A 37 -6.32 11.28 9.79
CA ILE A 37 -7.45 11.31 8.84
C ILE A 37 -8.07 9.90 8.72
N PRO A 38 -9.40 9.78 8.65
CA PRO A 38 -10.05 8.51 8.37
C PRO A 38 -9.56 7.91 7.06
N PHE A 39 -9.39 6.58 7.04
CA PHE A 39 -8.89 5.83 5.87
C PHE A 39 -9.66 4.52 5.63
N HIS A 40 -10.71 4.28 6.42
CA HIS A 40 -11.57 3.11 6.31
C HIS A 40 -13.02 3.46 6.67
N THR A 41 -13.96 2.63 6.27
CA THR A 41 -15.40 2.73 6.56
C THR A 41 -15.99 1.35 6.87
N ASP A 42 -16.99 1.28 7.75
CA ASP A 42 -17.72 0.04 8.05
C ASP A 42 -18.70 -0.38 6.94
N GLU A 43 -18.86 0.43 5.88
CA GLU A 43 -19.61 0.01 4.70
C GLU A 43 -19.01 -1.29 4.13
N PRO A 44 -19.81 -2.35 3.91
CA PRO A 44 -19.31 -3.60 3.39
C PRO A 44 -18.79 -3.43 1.95
N MET A 45 -17.70 -4.12 1.62
CA MET A 45 -17.14 -4.12 0.28
C MET A 45 -17.99 -4.99 -0.66
N SER A 46 -19.11 -4.41 -1.12
CA SER A 46 -20.05 -5.02 -2.05
C SER A 46 -20.22 -4.15 -3.29
N GLY A 47 -20.12 -4.74 -4.48
CA GLY A 47 -20.20 -4.02 -5.75
C GLY A 47 -19.03 -3.05 -6.01
N PRO A 48 -19.08 -2.28 -7.12
CA PRO A 48 -18.04 -1.32 -7.49
C PRO A 48 -17.85 -0.21 -6.45
N ALA A 49 -16.64 0.37 -6.41
CA ALA A 49 -16.37 1.52 -5.57
C ALA A 49 -17.00 2.80 -6.14
N ARG A 50 -17.39 3.74 -5.27
CA ARG A 50 -17.79 5.09 -5.70
C ARG A 50 -16.54 5.90 -6.04
N TYR A 51 -16.56 6.56 -7.18
CA TYR A 51 -15.41 7.30 -7.71
C TYR A 51 -15.76 8.78 -7.95
N SER A 52 -16.52 9.41 -7.05
CA SER A 52 -16.68 10.87 -7.11
C SER A 52 -15.35 11.56 -6.76
N TRP A 53 -15.19 12.82 -7.15
CA TRP A 53 -14.02 13.59 -6.75
C TRP A 53 -13.95 13.82 -5.23
N ALA A 54 -15.08 13.77 -4.53
CA ALA A 54 -15.08 13.80 -3.06
C ALA A 54 -14.47 12.51 -2.48
N ASP A 55 -14.79 11.35 -3.05
CA ASP A 55 -14.30 10.04 -2.62
C ASP A 55 -12.81 9.87 -2.94
N LEU A 56 -12.37 10.20 -4.16
CA LEU A 56 -10.97 10.12 -4.57
C LEU A 56 -10.04 11.01 -3.73
N ARG A 57 -10.54 12.13 -3.20
CA ARG A 57 -9.78 13.01 -2.29
C ARG A 57 -9.66 12.47 -0.87
N LYS A 58 -10.60 11.62 -0.45
CA LYS A 58 -10.67 11.06 0.90
C LYS A 58 -11.01 9.57 0.80
N PRO A 59 -10.12 8.77 0.19
CA PRO A 59 -10.41 7.37 -0.06
C PRO A 59 -10.55 6.62 1.27
N LEU A 60 -11.69 5.95 1.44
CA LEU A 60 -11.99 5.10 2.59
C LEU A 60 -12.11 3.66 2.11
N LEU A 61 -11.25 2.78 2.63
CA LEU A 61 -11.38 1.36 2.32
C LEU A 61 -12.63 0.78 2.98
N ARG A 62 -13.42 0.04 2.22
CA ARG A 62 -14.62 -0.65 2.70
C ARG A 62 -14.30 -1.93 3.48
N LYS A 63 -15.17 -2.30 4.40
CA LYS A 63 -14.99 -3.44 5.30
C LYS A 63 -15.08 -4.76 4.55
N CYS A 64 -14.24 -5.72 4.92
CA CYS A 64 -14.28 -7.05 4.35
C CYS A 64 -15.61 -7.74 4.70
N PRO A 65 -16.31 -8.33 3.71
CA PRO A 65 -17.54 -9.07 3.96
C PRO A 65 -17.27 -10.51 4.47
N LEU A 66 -16.01 -10.95 4.50
CA LEU A 66 -15.63 -12.26 5.01
C LEU A 66 -15.51 -12.21 6.54
N GLU A 67 -16.08 -13.20 7.21
CA GLU A 67 -16.17 -13.25 8.67
C GLU A 67 -14.97 -13.96 9.30
N LEU A 68 -14.38 -13.34 10.33
CA LEU A 68 -13.19 -13.89 11.00
C LEU A 68 -13.40 -15.22 11.68
N LYS A 69 -14.63 -15.51 12.14
CA LYS A 69 -14.96 -16.81 12.75
C LYS A 69 -14.76 -17.99 11.79
N ASP A 70 -14.80 -17.73 10.48
CA ASP A 70 -14.68 -18.75 9.43
C ASP A 70 -13.24 -18.89 8.91
N ILE A 71 -12.29 -18.12 9.48
CA ILE A 71 -10.90 -18.11 9.01
C ILE A 71 -10.18 -19.43 9.33
N ARG A 72 -9.51 -19.97 8.32
CA ARG A 72 -8.58 -21.09 8.44
C ARG A 72 -7.21 -20.64 7.97
N TRP A 73 -6.25 -20.62 8.88
CA TRP A 73 -4.86 -20.27 8.56
C TRP A 73 -4.15 -21.45 7.93
N LEU A 74 -3.60 -21.23 6.74
CA LEU A 74 -2.98 -22.30 5.95
C LEU A 74 -1.46 -22.24 6.05
N GLU A 75 -0.88 -21.06 5.86
CA GLU A 75 0.57 -20.90 5.76
C GLU A 75 1.02 -19.51 6.20
N HIS A 76 2.19 -19.42 6.83
CA HIS A 76 2.90 -18.15 6.99
C HIS A 76 3.52 -17.74 5.65
N LEU A 77 3.18 -16.56 5.15
CA LEU A 77 3.80 -16.01 3.93
C LEU A 77 5.03 -15.16 4.23
N GLY A 78 5.17 -14.73 5.49
CA GLY A 78 6.26 -13.88 5.95
C GLY A 78 5.78 -12.46 6.23
N GLY A 79 6.72 -11.61 6.63
CA GLY A 79 6.43 -10.22 6.94
C GLY A 79 7.66 -9.35 6.84
N GLY A 80 7.45 -8.06 7.02
CA GLY A 80 8.49 -7.05 6.90
C GLY A 80 8.25 -5.90 7.86
N TYR A 81 8.68 -4.72 7.46
CA TYR A 81 8.63 -3.53 8.31
C TYR A 81 7.20 -3.10 8.66
N ASP A 82 6.26 -3.28 7.74
CA ASP A 82 4.89 -2.74 7.84
C ASP A 82 3.88 -3.71 8.44
N GLY A 83 4.08 -5.01 8.20
CA GLY A 83 3.12 -6.02 8.61
C GLY A 83 3.60 -7.45 8.40
N TYR A 84 2.67 -8.37 8.63
CA TYR A 84 2.85 -9.80 8.47
C TYR A 84 1.70 -10.42 7.70
N CYS A 85 2.02 -11.37 6.82
CA CYS A 85 1.10 -11.98 5.88
C CYS A 85 0.94 -13.48 6.13
N TRP A 86 -0.31 -13.95 6.00
CA TRP A 86 -0.64 -15.37 5.98
C TRP A 86 -1.47 -15.72 4.76
N LYS A 87 -1.33 -16.95 4.30
CA LYS A 87 -2.27 -17.59 3.40
C LYS A 87 -3.41 -18.15 4.24
N VAL A 88 -4.65 -17.84 3.86
CA VAL A 88 -5.84 -18.25 4.61
C VAL A 88 -6.95 -18.74 3.68
N ALA A 89 -7.94 -19.41 4.25
CA ALA A 89 -9.25 -19.63 3.63
C ALA A 89 -10.34 -19.09 4.57
N PHE A 90 -11.51 -18.75 4.04
CA PHE A 90 -12.69 -18.37 4.82
C PHE A 90 -13.80 -19.37 4.49
N GLY A 91 -14.11 -20.28 5.42
CA GLY A 91 -14.94 -21.44 5.13
C GLY A 91 -14.36 -22.26 3.97
N ASP A 92 -15.16 -22.47 2.93
CA ASP A 92 -14.78 -23.16 1.69
C ASP A 92 -14.22 -22.23 0.60
N GLN A 93 -14.14 -20.92 0.86
CA GLN A 93 -13.58 -19.94 -0.08
C GLN A 93 -12.09 -19.72 0.15
N GLY A 94 -11.32 -19.57 -0.93
CA GLY A 94 -9.90 -19.21 -0.91
C GLY A 94 -9.06 -19.96 -1.94
N PRO A 95 -7.73 -19.86 -1.86
CA PRO A 95 -6.97 -19.15 -0.82
C PRO A 95 -6.98 -17.61 -0.97
N PHE A 96 -6.83 -16.94 0.17
CA PHE A 96 -6.64 -15.49 0.30
C PHE A 96 -5.35 -15.18 1.04
N VAL A 97 -5.03 -13.89 1.14
CA VAL A 97 -3.98 -13.38 2.03
C VAL A 97 -4.59 -12.42 3.04
N VAL A 98 -4.23 -12.59 4.31
CA VAL A 98 -4.46 -11.60 5.35
C VAL A 98 -3.12 -10.93 5.67
N LYS A 99 -3.02 -9.61 5.51
CA LYS A 99 -1.88 -8.80 5.98
C LYS A 99 -2.30 -8.04 7.22
N LEU A 100 -1.69 -8.35 8.37
CA LEU A 100 -1.81 -7.59 9.62
C LEU A 100 -0.77 -6.49 9.63
N PHE A 101 -1.13 -5.30 10.09
CA PHE A 101 -0.19 -4.18 10.28
C PHE A 101 0.26 -4.09 11.73
N TRP A 102 1.55 -3.85 11.96
CA TRP A 102 2.13 -3.85 13.31
C TRP A 102 1.65 -2.70 14.20
N ASP A 103 1.32 -1.56 13.58
CA ASP A 103 1.00 -0.32 14.29
C ASP A 103 -0.53 -0.14 14.35
N ASP A 104 -1.12 -0.36 15.54
CA ASP A 104 -2.57 -0.21 15.80
C ASP A 104 -3.02 1.26 15.87
N LYS A 105 -2.06 2.16 16.06
CA LYS A 105 -2.22 3.61 16.13
C LYS A 105 -1.18 4.28 15.24
N PRO A 106 -1.39 5.57 14.87
CA PRO A 106 -0.39 6.34 14.16
C PRO A 106 1.01 6.27 14.82
N PRO A 107 2.04 5.74 14.16
CA PRO A 107 3.40 5.70 14.71
C PRO A 107 3.98 7.11 14.79
N GLU A 108 4.58 7.47 15.93
CA GLU A 108 5.16 8.82 16.14
C GLU A 108 6.47 9.01 15.36
N ASN A 109 7.28 7.94 15.26
CA ASN A 109 8.65 7.96 14.75
C ASN A 109 8.78 7.56 13.27
N MET A 110 7.67 7.47 12.53
CA MET A 110 7.67 7.08 11.11
C MET A 110 7.06 8.16 10.24
N TYR A 111 7.57 8.34 9.02
CA TYR A 111 7.05 9.32 8.07
C TYR A 111 5.64 8.98 7.55
N TYR A 112 5.17 7.74 7.74
CA TYR A 112 3.85 7.29 7.32
C TYR A 112 3.26 6.30 8.32
N TRP A 113 1.98 6.00 8.17
CA TRP A 113 1.31 4.88 8.83
C TRP A 113 0.95 3.85 7.76
N ALA A 114 1.56 2.66 7.82
CA ALA A 114 1.42 1.63 6.79
C ALA A 114 -0.05 1.26 6.51
N ALA A 115 -0.83 0.97 7.55
CA ALA A 115 -2.25 0.64 7.38
C ALA A 115 -3.02 1.76 6.65
N GLN A 116 -2.79 3.01 7.03
CA GLN A 116 -3.43 4.17 6.38
C GLN A 116 -3.05 4.24 4.89
N ARG A 117 -1.75 4.17 4.58
CA ARG A 117 -1.25 4.27 3.22
C ARG A 117 -1.78 3.14 2.34
N GLU A 118 -1.64 1.90 2.79
CA GLU A 118 -2.11 0.71 2.08
C GLU A 118 -3.61 0.77 1.78
N PHE A 119 -4.42 1.17 2.76
CA PHE A 119 -5.87 1.20 2.63
C PHE A 119 -6.31 2.28 1.64
N GLN A 120 -5.70 3.46 1.70
CA GLN A 120 -5.99 4.55 0.78
C GLN A 120 -5.60 4.18 -0.65
N ASN A 121 -4.43 3.58 -0.85
CA ASN A 121 -4.00 3.14 -2.17
C ASN A 121 -4.91 2.03 -2.71
N ALA A 122 -5.26 1.04 -1.90
CA ALA A 122 -6.21 -0.01 -2.29
C ALA A 122 -7.57 0.58 -2.71
N ALA A 123 -8.10 1.53 -1.92
CA ALA A 123 -9.36 2.18 -2.22
C ALA A 123 -9.29 3.01 -3.52
N VAL A 124 -8.23 3.77 -3.75
CA VAL A 124 -8.06 4.55 -5.00
C VAL A 124 -7.99 3.64 -6.21
N LEU A 125 -7.23 2.53 -6.14
CA LEU A 125 -7.15 1.57 -7.25
C LEU A 125 -8.52 0.96 -7.56
N GLN A 126 -9.32 0.61 -6.54
CA GLN A 126 -10.70 0.14 -6.75
C GLN A 126 -11.62 1.21 -7.36
N MET A 127 -11.42 2.50 -7.03
CA MET A 127 -12.16 3.60 -7.63
C MET A 127 -11.78 3.81 -9.10
N MET A 128 -10.50 3.69 -9.44
CA MET A 128 -10.02 3.74 -10.82
C MET A 128 -10.57 2.57 -11.64
N GLU A 129 -10.54 1.35 -11.09
CA GLU A 129 -11.12 0.14 -11.71
C GLU A 129 -12.63 0.33 -11.97
N ALA A 130 -13.38 0.84 -10.99
CA ALA A 130 -14.81 1.12 -11.13
C ALA A 130 -15.08 2.20 -12.20
N SER A 131 -14.26 3.25 -12.25
CA SER A 131 -14.37 4.26 -13.31
C SER A 131 -14.11 3.63 -14.68
N LEU A 132 -13.04 2.86 -14.85
CA LEU A 132 -12.75 2.19 -16.13
C LEU A 132 -13.87 1.21 -16.54
N GLY A 133 -14.45 0.47 -15.59
CA GLY A 133 -15.58 -0.44 -15.85
C GLY A 133 -16.87 0.25 -16.26
N ASP A 134 -17.07 1.50 -15.84
CA ASP A 134 -18.22 2.33 -16.22
C ASP A 134 -18.00 3.06 -17.56
N LEU A 135 -16.89 2.82 -18.27
CA LEU A 135 -16.72 3.29 -19.64
C LEU A 135 -17.66 2.46 -20.54
N GLY A 136 -18.74 3.10 -21.01
CA GLY A 136 -19.63 2.45 -21.97
C GLY A 136 -18.98 2.28 -23.35
N ASP A 137 -19.60 1.43 -24.16
CA ASP A 137 -19.42 1.44 -25.61
C ASP A 137 -19.94 2.80 -26.07
N GLY A 138 -19.07 3.76 -26.40
CA GLY A 138 -19.51 5.08 -26.88
C GLY A 138 -20.54 4.88 -27.98
N GLY A 139 -21.65 5.61 -27.92
CA GLY A 139 -22.86 5.35 -28.72
C GLY A 139 -22.68 5.40 -30.24
N ASP A 140 -21.45 5.60 -30.71
CA ASP A 140 -20.95 5.62 -32.08
C ASP A 140 -19.97 4.46 -32.40
N GLY A 141 -19.78 3.51 -31.49
CA GLY A 141 -18.79 2.44 -31.60
C GLY A 141 -17.37 2.84 -31.17
N GLN A 142 -17.16 4.06 -30.64
CA GLN A 142 -15.88 4.43 -30.03
C GLN A 142 -15.84 4.02 -28.55
N ILE A 143 -14.84 3.23 -28.18
CA ILE A 143 -14.58 2.93 -26.76
C ILE A 143 -14.29 4.26 -26.04
N SER A 144 -15.11 4.59 -25.03
CA SER A 144 -14.87 5.76 -24.18
C SER A 144 -13.50 5.62 -23.49
N ARG A 145 -12.69 6.69 -23.48
CA ARG A 145 -11.34 6.68 -22.88
C ARG A 145 -11.16 7.81 -21.88
N ILE A 146 -10.37 7.57 -20.83
CA ILE A 146 -9.94 8.59 -19.86
C ILE A 146 -8.67 9.23 -20.39
N ARG A 147 -8.68 10.56 -20.55
CA ARG A 147 -7.52 11.35 -20.98
C ARG A 147 -6.67 11.73 -19.77
N LEU A 148 -5.36 11.55 -19.88
CA LEU A 148 -4.37 11.85 -18.84
C LEU A 148 -3.22 12.67 -19.44
N TYR A 149 -2.49 13.41 -18.63
CA TYR A 149 -1.12 13.82 -18.98
C TYR A 149 -0.26 12.57 -19.10
N ASP A 150 0.44 12.41 -20.23
CA ASP A 150 1.23 11.20 -20.51
C ASP A 150 2.45 11.09 -19.59
N GLU A 151 3.16 12.22 -19.47
CA GLU A 151 4.31 12.40 -18.58
C GLU A 151 4.03 13.51 -17.56
N PRO A 152 3.26 13.24 -16.48
CA PRO A 152 2.92 14.28 -15.51
C PRO A 152 4.19 14.84 -14.88
N ARG A 153 4.34 16.16 -14.94
CA ARG A 153 5.59 16.87 -14.59
C ARG A 153 5.70 17.20 -13.11
N ASP A 154 4.56 17.28 -12.42
CA ASP A 154 4.52 17.73 -11.04
C ASP A 154 3.32 17.19 -10.24
N GLY A 155 3.25 17.69 -9.00
CA GLY A 155 2.17 17.43 -8.06
C GLY A 155 0.77 17.66 -8.61
N VAL A 156 0.62 18.73 -9.39
CA VAL A 156 -0.66 19.23 -9.89
C VAL A 156 -1.16 18.38 -11.03
N GLU A 157 -0.30 18.07 -12.01
CA GLU A 157 -0.68 17.21 -13.14
C GLU A 157 -1.04 15.79 -12.69
N ALA A 158 -0.33 15.23 -11.71
CA ALA A 158 -0.70 13.96 -11.09
C ALA A 158 -2.08 13.99 -10.41
N ILE A 159 -2.45 15.12 -9.78
CA ILE A 159 -3.78 15.31 -9.19
C ILE A 159 -4.85 15.44 -10.27
N GLU A 160 -4.56 16.10 -11.38
CA GLU A 160 -5.47 16.19 -12.53
C GLU A 160 -5.66 14.83 -13.21
N ASN A 161 -4.62 14.01 -13.28
CA ASN A 161 -4.72 12.62 -13.75
C ASN A 161 -5.62 11.79 -12.85
N LEU A 162 -5.51 11.91 -11.52
CA LEU A 162 -6.47 11.28 -10.60
C LEU A 162 -7.89 11.83 -10.76
N TYR A 163 -8.04 13.15 -10.92
CA TYR A 163 -9.34 13.77 -11.14
C TYR A 163 -10.00 13.23 -12.41
N ALA A 164 -9.24 12.91 -13.47
CA ALA A 164 -9.76 12.37 -14.72
C ALA A 164 -10.57 11.06 -14.53
N PHE A 165 -10.31 10.30 -13.48
CA PHE A 165 -11.09 9.10 -13.12
C PHE A 165 -12.44 9.43 -12.46
N SER A 166 -12.70 10.68 -12.06
CA SER A 166 -13.91 11.05 -11.34
C SER A 166 -15.16 11.13 -12.23
N GLN A 167 -16.33 10.95 -11.62
CA GLN A 167 -17.61 11.20 -12.30
C GLN A 167 -17.74 12.65 -12.81
N GLU A 168 -17.16 13.59 -12.07
CA GLU A 168 -17.15 15.01 -12.41
C GLU A 168 -16.29 15.29 -13.65
N ALA A 169 -15.16 14.61 -13.80
CA ALA A 169 -14.30 14.76 -14.98
C ALA A 169 -14.97 14.30 -16.27
N ARG A 170 -15.87 13.31 -16.21
CA ARG A 170 -16.67 12.89 -17.38
C ARG A 170 -17.56 14.00 -17.91
N LYS A 171 -18.12 14.81 -17.01
CA LYS A 171 -19.00 15.94 -17.35
C LYS A 171 -18.20 17.19 -17.70
N LYS A 172 -17.07 17.38 -17.04
CA LYS A 172 -16.21 18.56 -17.17
C LYS A 172 -14.73 18.14 -17.13
N PRO A 173 -14.18 17.67 -18.27
CA PRO A 173 -12.77 17.36 -18.36
C PRO A 173 -11.95 18.65 -18.19
N ARG A 174 -10.80 18.52 -17.53
CA ARG A 174 -9.88 19.65 -17.27
C ARG A 174 -8.58 19.54 -18.06
N ILE A 175 -8.17 18.32 -18.38
CA ILE A 175 -6.97 18.05 -19.17
C ILE A 175 -7.25 18.44 -20.63
N PRO A 176 -6.37 19.25 -21.26
CA PRO A 176 -6.58 19.75 -22.62
C PRO A 176 -6.57 18.63 -23.67
N VAL A 177 -7.16 18.91 -24.83
CA VAL A 177 -7.07 18.03 -26.00
C VAL A 177 -5.77 18.31 -26.74
N ASP A 178 -4.69 17.64 -26.35
CA ASP A 178 -3.36 17.84 -26.93
C ASP A 178 -2.61 16.50 -27.02
N ILE A 179 -2.41 15.98 -28.23
CA ILE A 179 -1.81 14.65 -28.44
C ILE A 179 -0.32 14.61 -28.12
N ASP A 180 0.35 15.76 -28.05
CA ASP A 180 1.79 15.84 -27.80
C ASP A 180 2.12 15.70 -26.31
N ILE A 181 1.13 15.88 -25.42
CA ILE A 181 1.32 15.85 -23.96
C ILE A 181 0.28 14.98 -23.23
N THR A 182 -0.70 14.40 -23.94
CA THR A 182 -1.75 13.57 -23.34
C THR A 182 -1.80 12.19 -23.94
N CYS A 183 -2.12 11.22 -23.08
CA CYS A 183 -2.47 9.86 -23.49
C CYS A 183 -3.91 9.55 -23.10
N THR A 184 -4.41 8.40 -23.56
CA THR A 184 -5.74 7.93 -23.20
C THR A 184 -5.69 6.48 -22.72
N VAL A 185 -6.37 6.20 -21.62
CA VAL A 185 -6.49 4.86 -21.05
C VAL A 185 -7.93 4.40 -21.05
N ASN A 186 -8.14 3.11 -21.30
CA ASN A 186 -9.44 2.43 -21.20
C ASN A 186 -9.35 1.12 -20.41
N SER A 187 -8.16 0.82 -19.86
CA SER A 187 -7.87 -0.32 -19.02
C SER A 187 -6.75 0.07 -18.06
N MET A 188 -6.51 -0.81 -17.08
CA MET A 188 -5.38 -0.71 -16.16
C MET A 188 -4.68 -2.06 -16.07
N PRO A 189 -3.36 -2.11 -15.83
CA PRO A 189 -2.67 -3.34 -15.50
C PRO A 189 -3.31 -4.04 -14.31
N ARG A 190 -3.12 -5.36 -14.22
CA ARG A 190 -3.68 -6.15 -13.12
C ARG A 190 -3.15 -5.64 -11.79
N THR A 191 -4.05 -5.16 -10.93
CA THR A 191 -3.76 -4.89 -9.53
C THR A 191 -4.21 -6.04 -8.65
N ARG A 192 -3.59 -6.16 -7.48
CA ARG A 192 -3.98 -7.16 -6.49
C ARG A 192 -5.40 -6.90 -6.01
N LYS A 193 -6.31 -7.86 -6.22
CA LYS A 193 -7.69 -7.76 -5.77
C LYS A 193 -7.75 -7.65 -4.25
N CYS A 194 -8.29 -6.53 -3.76
CA CYS A 194 -8.57 -6.27 -2.36
C CYS A 194 -10.01 -6.67 -2.01
N PHE A 195 -10.18 -7.37 -0.89
CA PHE A 195 -11.48 -7.80 -0.35
C PHE A 195 -11.89 -6.99 0.88
N GLY A 196 -11.11 -5.98 1.25
CA GLY A 196 -11.46 -5.01 2.30
C GLY A 196 -10.67 -5.19 3.59
N TRP A 197 -10.95 -4.31 4.55
CA TRP A 197 -10.28 -4.32 5.84
C TRP A 197 -11.04 -5.09 6.90
N LEU A 198 -10.32 -5.56 7.91
CA LEU A 198 -10.88 -6.15 9.13
C LEU A 198 -9.99 -5.81 10.33
N LYS A 199 -10.41 -6.20 11.54
CA LYS A 199 -9.63 -6.09 12.77
C LYS A 199 -9.21 -7.45 13.30
N LEU A 200 -7.96 -7.59 13.73
CA LEU A 200 -7.47 -8.79 14.41
C LEU A 200 -7.10 -8.43 15.85
N SER A 201 -7.72 -9.11 16.81
CA SER A 201 -7.33 -9.00 18.21
C SER A 201 -6.00 -9.72 18.44
N GLY A 202 -5.09 -9.13 19.20
CA GLY A 202 -3.87 -9.80 19.64
C GLY A 202 -4.16 -11.01 20.54
N GLU A 203 -5.28 -11.00 21.26
CA GLU A 203 -5.74 -12.13 22.08
C GLU A 203 -5.96 -13.39 21.25
N TYR A 204 -6.42 -13.23 20.00
CA TYR A 204 -6.61 -14.32 19.04
C TYR A 204 -5.39 -15.24 18.95
N PHE A 205 -4.17 -14.65 18.98
CA PHE A 205 -2.93 -15.40 18.83
C PHE A 205 -2.43 -16.08 20.11
N ASN A 206 -3.04 -15.78 21.26
CA ASN A 206 -2.64 -16.35 22.55
C ASN A 206 -3.45 -17.59 22.93
N GLU A 207 -4.60 -17.81 22.29
CA GLU A 207 -5.34 -19.06 22.37
C GLU A 207 -4.45 -20.24 21.99
N ALA A 208 -4.50 -21.32 22.78
CA ALA A 208 -3.65 -22.49 22.57
C ALA A 208 -3.79 -23.08 21.15
N ALA A 209 -5.00 -23.03 20.59
CA ALA A 209 -5.30 -23.48 19.23
C ALA A 209 -4.61 -22.64 18.14
N GLN A 210 -4.32 -21.36 18.42
CA GLN A 210 -3.82 -20.39 17.43
C GLN A 210 -2.34 -20.05 17.59
N ARG A 211 -1.64 -20.66 18.56
CA ARG A 211 -0.20 -20.39 18.79
C ARG A 211 0.67 -20.63 17.56
N LYS A 212 0.30 -21.59 16.70
CA LYS A 212 1.04 -21.91 15.47
C LYS A 212 0.95 -20.80 14.41
N VAL A 213 -0.07 -19.94 14.49
CA VAL A 213 -0.31 -18.87 13.52
C VAL A 213 0.16 -17.51 14.04
N LYS A 214 0.62 -17.45 15.31
CA LYS A 214 1.17 -16.23 15.90
C LYS A 214 2.33 -15.70 15.05
N PRO A 215 2.33 -14.41 14.69
CA PRO A 215 3.44 -13.84 13.94
C PRO A 215 4.72 -13.91 14.78
N PRO A 216 5.85 -14.31 14.17
CA PRO A 216 7.14 -14.33 14.85
C PRO A 216 7.64 -12.90 15.09
N ILE A 217 8.70 -12.82 15.88
CA ILE A 217 9.48 -11.58 16.01
C ILE A 217 10.37 -11.46 14.78
N LEU A 218 10.27 -10.32 14.09
CA LEU A 218 11.09 -10.02 12.92
C LEU A 218 12.14 -8.96 13.25
N GLN A 219 13.35 -9.15 12.73
CA GLN A 219 14.35 -8.09 12.65
C GLN A 219 14.44 -7.61 11.20
N VAL A 220 14.11 -6.34 10.98
CA VAL A 220 14.11 -5.68 9.66
C VAL A 220 15.06 -4.49 9.75
N GLY A 221 16.29 -4.66 9.26
CA GLY A 221 17.36 -3.69 9.47
C GLY A 221 17.61 -3.45 10.96
N LYS A 222 17.51 -2.20 11.41
CA LYS A 222 17.67 -1.82 12.83
C LYS A 222 16.40 -1.99 13.68
N TYR A 223 15.28 -2.36 13.07
CA TYR A 223 13.98 -2.39 13.74
C TYR A 223 13.55 -3.80 14.09
N ARG A 224 12.93 -3.94 15.25
CA ARG A 224 12.30 -5.17 15.71
C ARG A 224 10.78 -5.03 15.61
N ARG A 225 10.13 -5.96 14.92
CA ARG A 225 8.67 -6.01 14.75
C ARG A 225 8.10 -7.28 15.38
N GLY A 226 6.87 -7.19 15.87
CA GLY A 226 6.20 -8.26 16.60
C GLY A 226 6.74 -8.52 18.02
N PRO A 227 6.17 -9.50 18.75
CA PRO A 227 4.89 -10.13 18.44
C PRO A 227 3.73 -9.16 18.74
N THR A 228 2.51 -9.54 18.38
CA THR A 228 1.30 -8.78 18.74
C THR A 228 1.06 -8.79 20.26
N ASP A 229 0.53 -7.68 20.76
CA ASP A 229 0.10 -7.47 22.14
C ASP A 229 -1.35 -7.93 22.30
N ALA A 230 -1.59 -8.79 23.29
CA ALA A 230 -2.90 -9.39 23.57
C ALA A 230 -4.01 -8.36 23.75
N ALA A 231 -3.69 -7.21 24.34
CA ALA A 231 -4.65 -6.18 24.72
C ALA A 231 -4.99 -5.21 23.57
N ARG A 232 -4.52 -5.48 22.34
CA ARG A 232 -4.65 -4.57 21.20
C ARG A 232 -5.41 -5.17 20.03
N GLU A 233 -6.02 -4.30 19.25
CA GLU A 233 -6.67 -4.64 17.99
C GLU A 233 -5.95 -4.02 16.79
N TYR A 234 -5.41 -4.88 15.95
CA TYR A 234 -4.62 -4.51 14.79
C TYR A 234 -5.50 -4.38 13.56
N PHE A 235 -5.17 -3.44 12.68
CA PHE A 235 -5.74 -3.40 11.34
C PHE A 235 -5.19 -4.57 10.52
N ALA A 236 -6.04 -5.15 9.70
CA ALA A 236 -5.61 -6.05 8.65
C ALA A 236 -6.40 -5.82 7.37
N ILE A 237 -5.86 -6.32 6.26
CA ILE A 237 -6.45 -6.24 4.94
C ILE A 237 -6.45 -7.63 4.29
N VAL A 238 -7.53 -7.94 3.58
CA VAL A 238 -7.69 -9.20 2.88
C VAL A 238 -7.47 -8.98 1.39
N TYR A 239 -6.62 -9.80 0.79
CA TYR A 239 -6.30 -9.77 -0.64
C TYR A 239 -6.48 -11.14 -1.27
N GLU A 240 -6.53 -11.18 -2.60
CA GLU A 240 -6.32 -12.42 -3.34
C GLU A 240 -4.94 -13.03 -3.01
N TYR A 241 -4.87 -14.35 -3.07
CA TYR A 241 -3.62 -15.08 -3.10
C TYR A 241 -3.15 -15.25 -4.54
N ILE A 242 -1.95 -14.73 -4.85
CA ILE A 242 -1.30 -14.94 -6.14
C ILE A 242 -0.36 -16.13 -5.98
N GLU A 243 -0.58 -17.20 -6.74
CA GLU A 243 0.25 -18.40 -6.70
C GLU A 243 1.68 -18.12 -7.19
N ALA A 244 2.65 -18.84 -6.62
CA ALA A 244 4.00 -18.87 -7.18
C ALA A 244 3.99 -19.73 -8.45
N GLU A 245 4.84 -19.42 -9.41
CA GLU A 245 4.98 -20.27 -10.60
C GLU A 245 5.49 -21.65 -10.18
N GLN A 246 4.84 -22.70 -10.67
CA GLN A 246 5.32 -24.07 -10.53
C GLN A 246 6.10 -24.41 -11.80
N GLY A 247 7.40 -24.69 -11.66
CA GLY A 247 8.16 -25.47 -12.65
C GLY A 247 8.36 -24.85 -14.03
N GLY A 248 9.17 -23.80 -14.13
CA GLY A 248 9.87 -23.42 -15.36
C GLY A 248 11.37 -23.33 -15.08
N ASP A 249 12.21 -23.57 -16.10
CA ASP A 249 13.68 -23.64 -15.96
C ASP A 249 14.35 -22.34 -15.44
N ASP A 250 13.59 -21.25 -15.27
CA ASP A 250 13.98 -20.04 -14.54
C ASP A 250 12.95 -19.68 -13.45
N ALA A 251 12.95 -20.42 -12.33
CA ALA A 251 12.15 -20.08 -11.14
C ALA A 251 12.49 -18.70 -10.52
N ASP A 252 13.55 -18.06 -11.03
CA ASP A 252 14.00 -16.71 -10.69
C ASP A 252 13.69 -15.65 -11.79
N PHE A 253 12.99 -16.01 -12.87
CA PHE A 253 12.64 -15.04 -13.92
C PHE A 253 11.64 -14.02 -13.39
N VAL A 254 12.13 -12.81 -13.13
CA VAL A 254 11.31 -11.66 -12.81
C VAL A 254 11.06 -10.90 -14.11
N ASP A 255 9.80 -10.86 -14.55
CA ASP A 255 9.41 -10.12 -15.74
C ASP A 255 9.44 -8.60 -15.47
N LEU A 256 10.64 -8.02 -15.60
CA LEU A 256 10.87 -6.59 -15.43
C LEU A 256 10.14 -5.76 -16.49
N ILE A 257 9.76 -6.32 -17.64
CA ILE A 257 9.05 -5.61 -18.71
C ILE A 257 7.61 -5.38 -18.25
N GLU A 258 6.94 -6.43 -17.79
CA GLU A 258 5.57 -6.32 -17.29
C GLU A 258 5.51 -5.52 -15.96
N ILE A 259 6.53 -5.64 -15.09
CA ILE A 259 6.64 -4.76 -13.91
C ILE A 259 6.80 -3.30 -14.35
N GLN A 260 7.64 -3.01 -15.34
CA GLN A 260 7.82 -1.65 -15.86
C GLN A 260 6.49 -1.09 -16.37
N ALA A 261 5.69 -1.87 -17.12
CA ALA A 261 4.38 -1.42 -17.60
C ALA A 261 3.40 -1.11 -16.44
N SER A 262 3.35 -1.95 -15.41
CA SER A 262 2.58 -1.68 -14.18
C SER A 262 3.05 -0.40 -13.47
N MET A 263 4.37 -0.21 -13.39
CA MET A 263 4.98 0.95 -12.75
C MET A 263 4.72 2.24 -13.52
N GLU A 264 4.85 2.21 -14.85
CA GLU A 264 4.53 3.32 -15.75
C GLU A 264 3.07 3.71 -15.63
N PHE A 265 2.13 2.77 -15.66
CA PHE A 265 0.73 3.09 -15.47
C PHE A 265 0.48 3.79 -14.12
N LEU A 266 1.00 3.23 -13.02
CA LEU A 266 0.82 3.82 -11.67
C LEU A 266 1.36 5.25 -11.61
N TRP A 267 2.53 5.48 -12.22
CA TRP A 267 3.10 6.81 -12.37
C TRP A 267 2.24 7.71 -13.27
N THR A 268 1.83 7.28 -14.45
CA THR A 268 0.95 8.09 -15.32
C THR A 268 -0.34 8.47 -14.62
N VAL A 269 -0.99 7.60 -13.84
CA VAL A 269 -2.21 7.96 -13.10
C VAL A 269 -1.96 8.75 -11.80
N GLY A 270 -0.70 9.08 -11.50
CA GLY A 270 -0.30 10.04 -10.49
C GLY A 270 0.31 9.47 -9.21
N PHE A 271 0.42 8.14 -9.05
CA PHE A 271 1.07 7.57 -7.87
C PHE A 271 2.57 7.91 -7.86
N GLU A 272 3.11 8.15 -6.68
CA GLU A 272 4.55 8.20 -6.44
C GLU A 272 5.02 6.87 -5.90
N PHE A 273 6.16 6.40 -6.39
CA PHE A 273 6.93 5.36 -5.71
C PHE A 273 7.70 6.05 -4.60
N TYR A 274 7.47 5.62 -3.35
CA TYR A 274 8.35 6.00 -2.26
C TYR A 274 9.71 5.28 -2.46
N ASP A 275 10.72 5.55 -1.62
CA ASP A 275 12.09 4.97 -1.71
C ASP A 275 12.18 3.42 -1.68
N THR A 276 11.07 2.71 -1.85
CA THR A 276 10.95 1.25 -1.91
C THR A 276 11.17 0.76 -3.33
N THR A 277 12.43 0.63 -3.70
CA THR A 277 12.90 -0.16 -4.84
C THR A 277 12.93 -1.65 -4.47
N ILE A 278 11.85 -2.22 -3.94
CA ILE A 278 11.84 -3.59 -3.40
C ILE A 278 11.26 -4.55 -4.44
N LEU A 279 12.12 -5.31 -5.10
CA LEU A 279 11.74 -6.31 -6.10
C LEU A 279 10.86 -7.41 -5.50
N ASP A 280 11.13 -7.81 -4.25
CA ASP A 280 10.42 -8.89 -3.55
C ASP A 280 8.94 -8.57 -3.28
N ASN A 281 8.54 -7.29 -3.41
CA ASN A 281 7.15 -6.86 -3.32
C ASN A 281 6.38 -7.04 -4.64
N TRP A 282 7.01 -7.53 -5.70
CA TRP A 282 6.36 -7.82 -6.98
C TRP A 282 6.18 -9.31 -7.20
N LYS A 283 4.98 -9.70 -7.66
CA LYS A 283 4.69 -11.08 -8.01
C LYS A 283 3.83 -11.16 -9.26
N ARG A 284 4.33 -11.77 -10.33
CA ARG A 284 3.67 -11.82 -11.65
C ARG A 284 3.23 -10.41 -12.08
N SER A 285 4.13 -9.44 -11.90
CA SER A 285 3.94 -8.03 -12.25
C SER A 285 2.87 -7.28 -11.47
N VAL A 286 2.36 -7.90 -10.40
CA VAL A 286 1.44 -7.29 -9.44
C VAL A 286 2.21 -6.83 -8.21
N LEU A 287 2.04 -5.56 -7.84
CA LEU A 287 2.57 -5.03 -6.58
C LEU A 287 1.78 -5.61 -5.39
N MET A 288 2.49 -6.29 -4.50
CA MET A 288 1.92 -7.00 -3.35
C MET A 288 1.77 -6.12 -2.12
N ASP A 289 2.70 -5.18 -1.92
CA ASP A 289 2.71 -4.22 -0.82
C ASP A 289 2.33 -2.83 -1.35
N LEU A 290 1.09 -2.40 -1.10
CA LEU A 290 0.64 -1.10 -1.58
C LEU A 290 1.16 0.06 -0.71
N SER A 291 1.89 -0.19 0.37
CA SER A 291 2.56 0.87 1.14
C SER A 291 3.80 1.44 0.42
N ASP A 292 4.26 0.78 -0.65
CA ASP A 292 5.38 1.22 -1.51
C ASP A 292 5.03 2.40 -2.43
N ILE A 293 3.73 2.62 -2.66
CA ILE A 293 3.22 3.72 -3.48
C ILE A 293 2.48 4.75 -2.62
N ILE A 294 2.32 5.96 -3.15
CA ILE A 294 1.58 7.05 -2.52
C ILE A 294 0.65 7.64 -3.57
N PHE A 295 -0.67 7.55 -3.37
CA PHE A 295 -1.61 8.20 -4.26
C PHE A 295 -1.44 9.73 -4.26
N PRO A 296 -1.91 10.46 -5.31
CA PRO A 296 -1.61 11.89 -5.52
C PRO A 296 -1.90 12.86 -4.36
N LEU A 297 -2.84 12.52 -3.48
CA LEU A 297 -3.23 13.32 -2.32
C LEU A 297 -2.83 12.67 -0.99
N GLY A 298 -2.03 11.60 -1.05
CA GLY A 298 -1.56 10.85 0.09
C GLY A 298 -0.51 11.59 0.91
N TYR A 299 -0.44 11.23 2.20
CA TYR A 299 0.56 11.78 3.10
C TYR A 299 1.95 11.16 2.85
N GLY A 300 2.99 11.99 2.98
CA GLY A 300 4.38 11.62 2.70
C GLY A 300 4.81 11.84 1.24
N ARG A 301 3.93 12.38 0.41
CA ARG A 301 4.20 12.74 -0.99
C ARG A 301 5.22 13.89 -1.11
N HIS A 302 6.12 13.82 -2.09
CA HIS A 302 7.06 14.90 -2.38
C HIS A 302 6.50 15.87 -3.44
N ARG A 303 6.22 17.12 -3.04
CA ARG A 303 5.63 18.13 -3.94
C ARG A 303 6.42 18.45 -5.22
N HIS A 304 7.73 18.18 -5.23
CA HIS A 304 8.65 18.58 -6.31
C HIS A 304 9.45 17.41 -6.89
N ARG A 305 9.21 16.18 -6.43
CA ARG A 305 9.94 15.00 -6.88
C ARG A 305 8.94 14.00 -7.43
N TYR A 306 8.61 14.17 -8.69
CA TYR A 306 7.74 13.29 -9.43
C TYR A 306 8.55 12.67 -10.56
N TYR A 307 9.21 11.56 -10.27
CA TYR A 307 10.12 10.91 -11.21
C TYR A 307 9.45 9.71 -11.89
N PRO A 308 9.74 9.48 -13.17
CA PRO A 308 9.32 8.26 -13.85
C PRO A 308 9.74 7.02 -13.10
N ALA A 309 8.87 6.02 -13.12
CA ALA A 309 9.13 4.76 -12.49
C ALA A 309 10.11 3.91 -13.31
N ASN A 310 10.98 3.15 -12.64
CA ASN A 310 12.02 2.36 -13.31
C ASN A 310 12.21 1.00 -12.63
N ALA A 311 11.69 -0.05 -13.25
CA ALA A 311 11.79 -1.44 -12.78
C ALA A 311 13.24 -1.92 -12.66
N LYS A 312 14.18 -1.40 -13.46
CA LYS A 312 15.60 -1.74 -13.36
C LYS A 312 16.27 -1.19 -12.09
N SER A 313 15.64 -0.22 -11.42
CA SER A 313 16.10 0.29 -10.13
C SER A 313 15.70 -0.59 -8.95
N LEU A 314 14.78 -1.55 -9.16
CA LEU A 314 14.33 -2.47 -8.11
C LEU A 314 15.47 -3.40 -7.68
N GLY A 315 15.65 -3.54 -6.37
CA GLY A 315 16.61 -4.44 -5.73
C GLY A 315 15.90 -5.43 -4.81
N LYS A 316 16.53 -6.59 -4.56
CA LYS A 316 16.02 -7.56 -3.59
C LYS A 316 15.95 -6.92 -2.20
N GLN A 317 14.98 -7.34 -1.39
CA GLN A 317 14.91 -6.87 -0.02
C GLN A 317 16.13 -7.37 0.75
N GLY A 318 16.68 -6.49 1.61
CA GLY A 318 17.71 -6.89 2.57
C GLY A 318 17.24 -8.01 3.49
N GLU A 319 18.16 -8.56 4.28
CA GLU A 319 17.85 -9.67 5.18
C GLU A 319 16.75 -9.31 6.20
N VAL A 320 15.73 -10.17 6.28
CA VAL A 320 14.68 -10.15 7.31
C VAL A 320 14.82 -11.40 8.17
N ILE A 321 15.37 -11.23 9.37
CA ILE A 321 15.61 -12.35 10.28
C ILE A 321 14.32 -12.71 11.02
N GLY A 322 14.05 -14.00 11.17
CA GLY A 322 12.85 -14.52 11.83
C GLY A 322 11.67 -14.77 10.89
N ASN A 323 11.84 -14.54 9.58
CA ASN A 323 10.83 -14.89 8.58
C ASN A 323 10.84 -16.42 8.35
N PRO A 324 9.74 -17.15 8.59
CA PRO A 324 9.71 -18.62 8.58
C PRO A 324 9.96 -19.22 7.19
N ARG A 325 9.85 -18.45 6.11
CA ARG A 325 10.17 -18.90 4.75
C ARG A 325 11.67 -18.96 4.41
N ARG A 326 12.56 -18.50 5.30
CA ARG A 326 14.02 -18.55 5.10
C ARG A 326 14.76 -19.55 6.03
N LEU A 327 14.01 -20.44 6.69
CA LEU A 327 14.57 -21.50 7.57
C LEU A 327 14.44 -22.92 6.97
N GLY A 328 14.18 -23.01 5.66
CA GLY A 328 14.13 -24.26 4.89
C GLY A 328 15.28 -24.34 3.90
#